data_AF-A0A9N9G837-F1
#
_entry.id   AF-A0A9N9G837-F1
#
_cell.length_a   1.000
_cell.length_b   1.000
_cell.length_c   1.000
_cell.angle_alpha   90.00
_cell.angle_beta   90.00
_cell.angle_gamma   90.00
#
_symmetry.space_group_name_H-M   'P 1'
#
loop_
_entity.id
_entity.type
_entity.pdbx_description
1 polymer ?
#
loop_
_entity_poly.entity_id
_entity_poly.type
_entity_poly.pdbx_seq_one_letter_code
_entity_poly.pdbx_strand_id
1 'polypeptide(L)'
;MGKIQEIIKEVLPGIYTYSIMVGEDESEDKKSSFFGNINEEVNSVCEKLKADINLKYGISDIPGCEGNDGWCKLMRSIASQGAYSGYVRNHIIQAQYFKDPKRLDIYLKKNIFLPDINNELEVKNETYKKNLVTLNKLVLIRFTEDTTLKPGDTAVRNVVPVREQKLYKEDWIGLKTLDEAGRLVFKDCE
;
A
#
# COMPACT_ATOMS: atom_id res chain seq x y z
N MET A 1 9.86 -0.84 17.10
CA MET A 1 10.33 -1.01 15.68
C MET A 1 11.86 -0.88 15.65
N GLY A 2 12.61 -1.53 14.76
CA GLY A 2 14.07 -1.25 14.68
C GLY A 2 14.98 -2.26 13.98
N LYS A 3 14.66 -3.57 14.00
CA LYS A 3 15.55 -4.61 13.46
C LYS A 3 15.97 -4.40 12.01
N ILE A 4 15.05 -3.96 11.15
CA ILE A 4 15.37 -3.68 9.74
C ILE A 4 16.31 -2.47 9.62
N GLN A 5 16.13 -1.43 10.44
CA GLN A 5 17.05 -0.28 10.44
C GLN A 5 18.45 -0.68 10.90
N GLU A 6 18.56 -1.57 11.88
CA GLU A 6 19.84 -2.12 12.33
C GLU A 6 20.54 -2.88 11.19
N ILE A 7 19.83 -3.81 10.54
CA ILE A 7 20.35 -4.57 9.40
C ILE A 7 20.80 -3.63 8.27
N ILE A 8 20.01 -2.60 7.94
CA ILE A 8 20.35 -1.62 6.90
C ILE A 8 21.64 -0.87 7.26
N LYS A 9 21.79 -0.43 8.51
CA LYS A 9 23.00 0.28 8.98
C LYS A 9 24.23 -0.61 9.03
N GLU A 10 24.07 -1.89 9.32
CA GLU A 10 25.15 -2.89 9.29
C GLU A 10 25.65 -3.13 7.86
N VAL A 11 24.72 -3.32 6.92
CA VAL A 11 25.05 -3.59 5.51
C VAL A 11 25.56 -2.33 4.80
N LEU A 12 25.04 -1.15 5.16
CA LEU A 12 25.38 0.14 4.56
C LEU A 12 25.78 1.17 5.65
N PRO A 13 27.01 1.10 6.16
CA PRO A 13 27.47 2.03 7.20
C PRO A 13 27.38 3.49 6.74
N GLY A 14 26.86 4.35 7.61
CA GLY A 14 26.69 5.79 7.34
C GLY A 14 25.40 6.15 6.61
N ILE A 15 24.52 5.19 6.30
CA ILE A 15 23.22 5.47 5.70
C ILE A 15 22.24 6.09 6.71
N TYR A 16 21.50 7.11 6.27
CA TYR A 16 20.41 7.67 7.05
C TYR A 16 19.16 6.82 6.90
N THR A 17 18.59 6.37 8.01
CA THR A 17 17.35 5.58 8.04
C THR A 17 16.27 6.34 8.79
N TYR A 18 15.17 6.67 8.10
CA TYR A 18 14.00 7.25 8.72
C TYR A 18 12.88 6.22 8.78
N SER A 19 12.51 5.78 9.98
CA SER A 19 11.31 4.94 10.18
C SER A 19 10.15 5.89 10.41
N ILE A 20 9.18 5.89 9.49
CA ILE A 20 7.96 6.66 9.67
C ILE A 20 7.24 6.15 10.92
N MET A 21 6.81 7.10 11.75
CA MET A 21 5.90 6.89 12.87
C MET A 21 4.77 7.90 12.69
N VAL A 22 3.55 7.41 12.55
CA VAL A 22 2.34 8.23 12.41
C VAL A 22 1.87 8.70 13.77
N GLY A 23 1.83 7.80 14.76
CA GLY A 23 1.46 8.10 16.15
C GLY A 23 2.55 8.85 16.94
N GLU A 24 2.22 9.36 18.13
CA GLU A 24 3.18 10.06 19.00
C GLU A 24 4.14 9.08 19.70
N ASP A 25 3.71 7.84 19.89
CA ASP A 25 4.50 6.75 20.49
C ASP A 25 4.25 5.40 19.78
N GLU A 26 5.01 4.35 20.14
CA GLU A 26 4.88 3.02 19.53
C GLU A 26 3.49 2.38 19.71
N SER A 27 2.77 2.69 20.79
CA SER A 27 1.44 2.14 21.06
C SER A 27 0.41 2.84 20.18
N GLU A 28 0.49 4.16 20.07
CA GLU A 28 -0.36 4.94 19.16
C GLU A 28 -0.08 4.63 17.70
N ASP A 29 1.19 4.49 17.31
CA ASP A 29 1.58 4.14 15.95
C ASP A 29 1.02 2.76 15.53
N LYS A 30 1.05 1.79 16.45
CA LYS A 30 0.37 0.51 16.25
C LYS A 30 -1.14 0.68 16.09
N LYS A 31 -1.79 1.52 16.87
CA LYS A 31 -3.24 1.77 16.73
C LYS A 31 -3.56 2.44 15.40
N SER A 32 -2.76 3.42 14.97
CA SER A 32 -2.93 4.13 13.69
C SER A 32 -2.90 3.17 12.51
N SER A 33 -2.04 2.13 12.54
CA SER A 33 -2.03 1.10 11.49
C SER A 33 -3.37 0.34 11.30
N PHE A 34 -4.29 0.41 12.26
CA PHE A 34 -5.63 -0.18 12.19
C PHE A 34 -6.75 0.86 12.10
N PHE A 35 -6.64 1.94 12.88
CA PHE A 35 -7.71 2.90 13.06
C PHE A 35 -7.27 4.29 12.59
N GLY A 36 -8.00 4.84 11.63
CA GLY A 36 -7.72 6.15 11.07
C GLY A 36 -8.20 6.30 9.63
N ASN A 37 -7.75 7.38 9.00
CA ASN A 37 -8.00 7.69 7.60
C ASN A 37 -6.66 7.76 6.85
N ILE A 38 -6.45 6.88 5.87
CA ILE A 38 -5.18 6.79 5.14
C ILE A 38 -4.84 8.11 4.46
N ASN A 39 -5.82 8.86 3.96
CA ASN A 39 -5.56 10.14 3.30
C ASN A 39 -4.99 11.17 4.28
N GLU A 40 -5.45 11.17 5.54
CA GLU A 40 -4.91 12.04 6.59
C GLU A 40 -3.50 11.62 7.00
N GLU A 41 -3.26 10.32 7.12
CA GLU A 41 -1.93 9.76 7.42
C GLU A 41 -0.91 10.09 6.32
N VAL A 42 -1.28 9.91 5.04
CA VAL A 42 -0.42 10.26 3.90
C VAL A 42 -0.07 11.75 3.91
N ASN A 43 -1.03 12.62 4.22
CA ASN A 43 -0.76 14.05 4.34
C ASN A 43 0.21 14.37 5.49
N SER A 44 -0.02 13.77 6.68
CA SER A 44 0.87 13.92 7.84
C SER A 44 2.30 13.47 7.54
N VAL A 45 2.43 12.31 6.88
CA VAL A 45 3.72 11.78 6.43
C VAL A 45 4.37 12.71 5.39
N CYS A 46 3.62 13.21 4.40
CA CYS A 46 4.15 14.17 3.43
C CYS A 46 4.73 15.42 4.12
N GLU A 47 4.06 15.96 5.13
CA GLU A 47 4.56 17.13 5.87
C GLU A 47 5.80 16.79 6.70
N LYS A 48 5.84 15.63 7.38
CA LYS A 48 7.03 15.14 8.10
C LYS A 48 8.23 14.99 7.15
N LEU A 49 8.02 14.41 5.97
CA LEU A 49 9.08 14.19 4.98
C LEU A 49 9.57 15.48 4.33
N LYS A 50 8.68 16.44 4.04
CA LYS A 50 9.07 17.76 3.53
C LYS A 50 9.97 18.53 4.52
N ALA A 51 9.72 18.35 5.82
CA ALA A 51 10.50 18.99 6.87
C ALA A 51 11.90 18.36 7.06
N ASP A 52 12.09 17.10 6.66
CA ASP A 52 13.38 16.41 6.78
C ASP A 52 14.28 16.68 5.55
N ILE A 53 15.31 17.51 5.77
CA ILE A 53 16.29 17.88 4.75
C ILE A 53 17.04 16.68 4.17
N ASN A 54 17.15 15.57 4.90
CA ASN A 54 17.89 14.38 4.51
C ASN A 54 17.08 13.42 3.62
N LEU A 55 15.76 13.60 3.49
CA LEU A 55 14.86 12.69 2.78
C LEU A 55 14.46 13.15 1.37
N LYS A 56 15.20 14.10 0.78
CA LYS A 56 14.99 14.58 -0.59
C LYS A 56 15.01 13.49 -1.68
N TYR A 57 15.39 12.24 -1.36
CA TYR A 57 15.62 11.15 -2.32
C TYR A 57 14.83 9.84 -2.06
N GLY A 58 13.72 9.87 -1.30
CA GLY A 58 12.74 8.77 -1.28
C GLY A 58 12.92 7.74 -0.15
N ILE A 59 11.96 6.81 -0.05
CA ILE A 59 11.71 5.96 1.14
C ILE A 59 11.64 4.50 0.73
N SER A 60 12.14 3.64 1.61
CA SER A 60 12.16 2.18 1.46
C SER A 60 11.65 1.55 2.77
N ASP A 61 10.39 1.09 2.75
CA ASP A 61 9.81 -0.03 3.56
C ASP A 61 8.76 0.27 4.67
N ILE A 62 7.83 -0.69 4.93
CA ILE A 62 6.66 -0.65 5.87
C ILE A 62 6.33 -2.05 6.50
N PRO A 63 5.88 -2.17 7.78
CA PRO A 63 5.63 -3.46 8.46
C PRO A 63 4.16 -3.88 8.77
N GLY A 64 3.91 -5.21 8.76
CA GLY A 64 3.51 -5.99 9.96
C GLY A 64 2.03 -6.28 10.29
N CYS A 65 1.61 -7.55 10.12
CA CYS A 65 0.63 -8.26 10.97
C CYS A 65 1.00 -9.76 11.02
N GLU A 66 1.25 -10.33 12.20
CA GLU A 66 1.60 -11.75 12.39
C GLU A 66 0.70 -12.41 13.45
N GLY A 67 0.28 -13.67 13.21
CA GLY A 67 -0.24 -14.58 14.24
C GLY A 67 -1.71 -15.02 14.13
N ASN A 68 -2.09 -15.97 15.00
CA ASN A 68 -3.46 -16.53 15.13
C ASN A 68 -4.28 -15.72 16.15
N ASP A 69 -4.32 -14.39 15.96
CA ASP A 69 -4.97 -13.46 16.87
C ASP A 69 -6.49 -13.39 16.61
N GLY A 70 -7.31 -13.55 17.66
CA GLY A 70 -8.77 -13.47 17.60
C GLY A 70 -9.26 -12.10 17.07
N TRP A 71 -8.44 -11.06 17.25
CA TRP A 71 -8.66 -9.73 16.73
C TRP A 71 -8.61 -9.64 15.20
N CYS A 72 -7.68 -10.34 14.53
CA CYS A 72 -7.63 -10.39 13.06
C CYS A 72 -8.87 -11.06 12.43
N LYS A 73 -9.47 -12.05 13.12
CA LYS A 73 -10.67 -12.74 12.65
C LYS A 73 -11.92 -11.87 12.76
N LEU A 74 -12.05 -11.11 13.85
CA LEU A 74 -13.13 -10.13 14.02
C LEU A 74 -13.05 -9.02 12.96
N MET A 75 -11.85 -8.51 12.67
CA MET A 75 -11.62 -7.48 11.65
C MET A 75 -11.94 -7.96 10.22
N ARG A 76 -11.68 -9.23 9.88
CA ARG A 76 -12.12 -9.84 8.60
C ARG A 76 -13.65 -9.83 8.45
N SER A 77 -14.40 -10.01 9.54
CA SER A 77 -15.87 -9.96 9.52
C SER A 77 -16.40 -8.52 9.34
N ILE A 78 -15.77 -7.54 10.00
CA ILE A 78 -16.14 -6.13 9.91
C ILE A 78 -15.82 -5.56 8.52
N ALA A 79 -14.67 -5.91 7.93
CA ALA A 79 -14.30 -5.48 6.59
C ALA A 79 -15.24 -6.06 5.50
N SER A 80 -15.58 -7.35 5.56
CA SER A 80 -16.39 -7.98 4.50
C SER A 80 -17.86 -7.54 4.45
N GLN A 81 -18.45 -7.20 5.60
CA GLN A 81 -19.87 -6.80 5.70
C GLN A 81 -20.07 -5.28 5.89
N GLY A 82 -19.06 -4.56 6.39
CA GLY A 82 -19.17 -3.16 6.79
C GLY A 82 -18.22 -2.17 6.09
N ALA A 83 -17.26 -2.61 5.27
CA ALA A 83 -16.21 -1.74 4.69
C ALA A 83 -16.73 -0.50 3.97
N TYR A 84 -17.94 -0.56 3.40
CA TYR A 84 -18.54 0.52 2.64
C TYR A 84 -19.63 1.31 3.39
N SER A 85 -19.76 1.10 4.70
CA SER A 85 -20.52 2.01 5.58
C SER A 85 -19.71 3.28 5.85
N GLY A 86 -20.38 4.43 6.02
CA GLY A 86 -19.69 5.72 6.13
C GLY A 86 -18.71 5.81 7.31
N TYR A 87 -19.03 5.17 8.44
CA TYR A 87 -18.18 5.15 9.62
C TYR A 87 -16.94 4.27 9.43
N VAL A 88 -17.11 3.01 9.02
CA VAL A 88 -16.00 2.05 8.84
C VAL A 88 -15.04 2.53 7.76
N ARG A 89 -15.57 3.08 6.66
CA ARG A 89 -14.79 3.64 5.56
C ARG A 89 -13.78 4.71 6.00
N ASN A 90 -14.13 5.54 6.97
CA ASN A 90 -13.32 6.70 7.39
C ASN A 90 -12.44 6.42 8.61
N HIS A 91 -12.62 5.28 9.29
CA HIS A 91 -11.95 5.00 10.56
C HIS A 91 -11.22 3.65 10.59
N ILE A 92 -11.41 2.77 9.61
CA ILE A 92 -10.71 1.49 9.51
C ILE A 92 -9.81 1.49 8.28
N ILE A 93 -8.51 1.42 8.52
CA ILE A 93 -7.47 1.48 7.48
C ILE A 93 -7.62 0.32 6.49
N GLN A 94 -7.85 -0.89 6.98
CA GLN A 94 -8.00 -2.10 6.16
C GLN A 94 -9.19 -2.02 5.18
N ALA A 95 -10.24 -1.28 5.53
CA ALA A 95 -11.41 -1.12 4.65
C ALA A 95 -11.12 -0.19 3.46
N GLN A 96 -10.18 0.74 3.62
CA GLN A 96 -9.84 1.75 2.62
C GLN A 96 -9.02 1.19 1.46
N TYR A 97 -8.39 0.01 1.60
CA TYR A 97 -7.78 -0.73 0.48
C TYR A 97 -8.49 -2.06 0.18
N PHE A 98 -9.68 -2.28 0.74
CA PHE A 98 -10.46 -3.48 0.43
C PHE A 98 -11.17 -3.35 -0.93
N LYS A 99 -10.89 -4.30 -1.82
CA LYS A 99 -11.47 -4.41 -3.16
C LYS A 99 -12.26 -5.71 -3.28
N ASP A 100 -13.59 -5.60 -3.33
CA ASP A 100 -14.47 -6.74 -3.56
C ASP A 100 -14.70 -6.96 -5.06
N PRO A 101 -14.12 -8.02 -5.68
CA PRO A 101 -14.27 -8.26 -7.11
C PRO A 101 -15.71 -8.61 -7.53
N LYS A 102 -16.58 -9.01 -6.59
CA LYS A 102 -17.99 -9.31 -6.87
C LYS A 102 -18.87 -8.07 -6.87
N ARG A 103 -18.40 -6.96 -6.30
CA ARG A 103 -19.15 -5.71 -6.12
C ARG A 103 -18.28 -4.50 -6.48
N LEU A 104 -17.74 -4.53 -7.70
CA LEU A 104 -16.83 -3.48 -8.20
C LEU A 104 -17.50 -2.11 -8.29
N ASP A 105 -18.80 -2.05 -8.56
CA ASP A 105 -19.59 -0.82 -8.56
C ASP A 105 -19.59 -0.12 -7.19
N ILE A 106 -19.78 -0.91 -6.12
CA ILE A 106 -19.74 -0.41 -4.74
C ILE A 106 -18.33 0.01 -4.37
N TYR A 107 -17.33 -0.80 -4.75
CA TYR A 107 -15.92 -0.48 -4.57
C TYR A 107 -15.56 0.88 -5.18
N LEU A 108 -15.82 1.07 -6.48
CA LEU A 108 -15.51 2.32 -7.19
C LEU A 108 -16.24 3.52 -6.60
N LYS A 109 -17.49 3.35 -6.16
CA LYS A 109 -18.30 4.46 -5.64
C LYS A 109 -17.98 4.83 -4.19
N LYS A 110 -17.60 3.86 -3.36
CA LYS A 110 -17.55 4.04 -1.91
C LYS A 110 -16.17 3.93 -1.30
N ASN A 111 -15.20 3.29 -1.94
CA ASN A 111 -13.83 3.26 -1.41
C ASN A 111 -13.18 4.65 -1.59
N ILE A 112 -12.55 5.19 -0.54
CA ILE A 112 -12.02 6.57 -0.50
C ILE A 112 -10.52 6.67 -0.80
N PHE A 113 -9.86 5.56 -1.12
CA PHE A 113 -8.42 5.53 -1.30
C PHE A 113 -8.03 4.74 -2.55
N LEU A 114 -8.30 3.44 -2.58
CA LEU A 114 -7.73 2.58 -3.63
C LEU A 114 -8.19 2.92 -5.07
N PRO A 115 -9.48 3.21 -5.37
CA PRO A 115 -9.88 3.64 -6.71
C PRO A 115 -9.26 4.95 -7.17
N ASP A 116 -8.98 5.86 -6.22
CA ASP A 116 -8.40 7.18 -6.50
C ASP A 116 -6.93 7.03 -6.90
N ILE A 117 -6.09 6.45 -6.02
CA ILE A 117 -4.65 6.32 -6.28
C ILE A 117 -4.33 5.40 -7.48
N ASN A 118 -5.21 4.43 -7.78
CA ASN A 118 -5.07 3.55 -8.93
C ASN A 118 -5.69 4.12 -10.21
N ASN A 119 -6.24 5.35 -10.16
CA ASN A 119 -6.87 5.98 -11.31
C ASN A 119 -7.99 5.10 -11.93
N GLU A 120 -8.78 4.41 -11.10
CA GLU A 120 -9.84 3.49 -11.55
C GLU A 120 -11.16 4.22 -11.87
N LEU A 121 -11.31 5.47 -11.43
CA LEU A 121 -12.48 6.31 -11.69
C LEU A 121 -12.49 6.84 -13.13
N GLU A 122 -13.63 7.32 -13.62
CA GLU A 122 -13.77 7.82 -15.00
C GLU A 122 -12.77 8.95 -15.30
N VAL A 123 -12.74 9.96 -14.43
CA VAL A 123 -11.78 11.06 -14.48
C VAL A 123 -10.46 10.61 -13.87
N LYS A 124 -9.39 10.69 -14.66
CA LYS A 124 -8.04 10.28 -14.25
C LYS A 124 -7.27 11.48 -13.73
N ASN A 125 -6.52 11.29 -12.65
CA ASN A 125 -5.56 12.26 -12.15
C ASN A 125 -4.21 12.04 -12.83
N GLU A 126 -3.85 12.91 -13.78
CA GLU A 126 -2.58 12.83 -14.50
C GLU A 126 -1.36 12.99 -13.60
N THR A 127 -1.51 13.69 -12.47
CA THR A 127 -0.41 13.96 -11.54
C THR A 127 0.13 12.67 -10.92
N TYR A 128 -0.72 11.66 -10.68
CA TYR A 128 -0.27 10.36 -10.18
C TYR A 128 0.69 9.68 -11.14
N LYS A 129 0.33 9.65 -12.43
CA LYS A 129 1.23 9.14 -13.47
C LYS A 129 2.50 9.97 -13.55
N LYS A 130 2.38 11.30 -13.65
CA LYS A 130 3.52 12.23 -13.76
C LYS A 130 4.49 12.05 -12.61
N ASN A 131 4.02 11.80 -11.39
CA ASN A 131 4.86 11.58 -10.22
C ASN A 131 5.45 10.18 -10.19
N LEU A 132 4.65 9.13 -10.41
CA LEU A 132 5.13 7.74 -10.28
C LEU A 132 6.23 7.41 -11.30
N VAL A 133 6.15 7.93 -12.52
CA VAL A 133 7.17 7.69 -13.56
C VAL A 133 8.50 8.40 -13.31
N THR A 134 8.56 9.31 -12.31
CA THR A 134 9.83 9.91 -11.87
C THR A 134 10.70 8.95 -11.06
N LEU A 135 10.13 7.84 -10.58
CA LEU A 135 10.91 6.82 -9.88
C LEU A 135 12.04 6.30 -10.77
N ASN A 136 13.24 6.26 -10.21
CA ASN A 136 14.40 5.64 -10.85
C ASN A 136 14.19 4.13 -10.99
N LYS A 137 13.57 3.51 -9.98
CA LYS A 137 13.25 2.09 -9.97
C LYS A 137 12.11 1.81 -9.00
N LEU A 138 11.22 0.90 -9.38
CA LEU A 138 10.17 0.34 -8.53
C LEU A 138 10.40 -1.17 -8.46
N VAL A 139 10.75 -1.66 -7.26
CA VAL A 139 10.98 -3.09 -7.01
C VAL A 139 9.81 -3.62 -6.20
N LEU A 140 9.08 -4.58 -6.75
CA LEU A 140 7.95 -5.24 -6.12
C LEU A 140 8.38 -6.65 -5.73
N ILE A 141 8.43 -6.92 -4.43
CA ILE A 141 8.81 -8.22 -3.87
C ILE A 141 7.53 -8.97 -3.49
N ARG A 142 7.37 -10.19 -4.01
CA ARG A 142 6.29 -11.12 -3.67
C ARG A 142 6.86 -12.27 -2.85
N PHE A 143 6.22 -12.59 -1.74
CA PHE A 143 6.52 -13.79 -0.97
C PHE A 143 5.62 -14.94 -1.45
N THR A 144 6.23 -15.97 -2.01
CA THR A 144 5.49 -17.06 -2.70
C THR A 144 4.72 -17.97 -1.73
N GLU A 145 5.19 -18.06 -0.48
CA GLU A 145 4.55 -18.84 0.59
C GLU A 145 3.60 -17.99 1.48
N ASP A 146 3.32 -16.74 1.12
CA ASP A 146 2.48 -15.86 1.93
C ASP A 146 1.03 -16.37 2.06
N THR A 147 0.56 -16.49 3.30
CA THR A 147 -0.81 -16.89 3.64
C THR A 147 -1.70 -15.73 4.09
N THR A 148 -1.11 -14.57 4.35
CA THR A 148 -1.72 -13.35 4.89
C THR A 148 -2.47 -12.57 3.82
N LEU A 149 -1.83 -12.34 2.67
CA LEU A 149 -2.47 -11.67 1.54
C LEU A 149 -3.50 -12.59 0.88
N LYS A 150 -4.73 -12.07 0.71
CA LYS A 150 -5.80 -12.75 -0.01
C LYS A 150 -6.35 -11.86 -1.13
N PRO A 151 -6.49 -12.40 -2.35
CA PRO A 151 -6.21 -13.78 -2.71
C PRO A 151 -4.72 -14.08 -2.82
N GLY A 152 -4.27 -15.16 -2.18
CA GLY A 152 -3.00 -15.78 -2.55
C GLY A 152 -3.20 -16.56 -3.85
N ASP A 153 -2.13 -16.89 -4.57
CA ASP A 153 -2.18 -17.59 -5.85
C ASP A 153 -2.96 -18.94 -5.76
N THR A 154 -3.06 -19.52 -4.57
CA THR A 154 -3.83 -20.74 -4.29
C THR A 154 -5.31 -20.51 -3.95
N ALA A 155 -5.73 -19.29 -3.64
CA ALA A 155 -7.07 -18.98 -3.12
C ALA A 155 -8.07 -18.49 -4.19
N VAL A 156 -7.60 -18.03 -5.35
CA VAL A 156 -8.46 -17.60 -6.47
C VAL A 156 -7.88 -18.14 -7.77
N ARG A 157 -8.66 -19.00 -8.44
CA ARG A 157 -8.27 -19.64 -9.72
C ARG A 157 -8.02 -18.67 -10.89
N ASN A 158 -8.20 -17.35 -10.70
CA ASN A 158 -8.15 -16.33 -11.74
C ASN A 158 -7.51 -15.01 -11.23
N VAL A 159 -6.34 -15.06 -10.60
CA VAL A 159 -5.54 -13.83 -10.37
C VAL A 159 -5.07 -13.33 -11.73
N VAL A 160 -5.51 -12.14 -12.15
CA VAL A 160 -5.11 -11.55 -13.42
C VAL A 160 -3.74 -10.88 -13.24
N PRO A 161 -2.69 -11.32 -13.96
CA PRO A 161 -1.36 -10.72 -13.87
C PRO A 161 -1.42 -9.21 -14.12
N VAL A 162 -0.57 -8.43 -13.43
CA VAL A 162 -0.56 -6.95 -13.54
C VAL A 162 -0.52 -6.49 -15.00
N ARG A 163 0.30 -7.13 -15.84
CA ARG A 163 0.46 -6.82 -17.27
C ARG A 163 -0.80 -7.03 -18.12
N GLU A 164 -1.75 -7.83 -17.62
CA GLU A 164 -3.01 -8.12 -18.30
C GLU A 164 -4.15 -7.19 -17.88
N GLN A 165 -3.99 -6.45 -16.78
CA GLN A 165 -4.98 -5.53 -16.25
C GLN A 165 -5.07 -4.24 -17.08
N LYS A 166 -6.25 -3.62 -17.11
CA LYS A 166 -6.49 -2.35 -17.83
C LYS A 166 -5.56 -1.24 -17.35
N LEU A 167 -5.37 -1.12 -16.04
CA LEU A 167 -4.47 -0.16 -15.41
C LEU A 167 -3.07 -0.17 -16.01
N TYR A 168 -2.54 -1.35 -16.34
CA TYR A 168 -1.26 -1.50 -17.01
C TYR A 168 -1.36 -1.26 -18.51
N LYS A 169 -2.31 -1.93 -19.20
CA LYS A 169 -2.46 -1.86 -20.66
C LYS A 169 -2.68 -0.44 -21.17
N GLU A 170 -3.49 0.33 -20.46
CA GLU A 170 -3.82 1.73 -20.73
C GLU A 170 -2.91 2.71 -19.98
N ASP A 171 -1.97 2.20 -19.19
CA ASP A 171 -0.93 2.95 -18.48
C ASP A 171 -1.47 4.10 -17.61
N TRP A 172 -2.50 3.80 -16.81
CA TRP A 172 -3.26 4.79 -16.02
C TRP A 172 -2.41 5.53 -14.98
N ILE A 173 -1.42 4.84 -14.39
CA ILE A 173 -0.51 5.39 -13.39
C ILE A 173 0.96 5.33 -13.80
N GLY A 174 1.28 4.86 -15.01
CA GLY A 174 2.66 4.82 -15.50
C GLY A 174 3.43 3.51 -15.27
N LEU A 175 2.77 2.42 -14.83
CA LEU A 175 3.44 1.13 -14.64
C LEU A 175 4.01 0.56 -15.94
N LYS A 176 3.29 0.68 -17.06
CA LYS A 176 3.80 0.22 -18.36
C LYS A 176 4.97 1.08 -18.80
N THR A 177 4.89 2.40 -18.61
CA THR A 177 6.03 3.32 -18.85
C THR A 177 7.27 2.92 -18.05
N LEU A 178 7.12 2.53 -16.78
CA LEU A 178 8.24 2.07 -15.95
C LEU A 178 8.78 0.70 -16.40
N ASP A 179 7.90 -0.24 -16.74
CA ASP A 179 8.26 -1.59 -17.20
C ASP A 179 9.04 -1.54 -18.53
N GLU A 180 8.54 -0.80 -19.52
CA GLU A 180 9.20 -0.63 -20.82
C GLU A 180 10.56 0.08 -20.71
N ALA A 181 10.73 0.93 -19.70
CA ALA A 181 12.00 1.57 -19.39
C ALA A 181 12.96 0.70 -18.55
N GLY A 182 12.60 -0.54 -18.22
CA GLY A 182 13.38 -1.43 -17.37
C GLY A 182 13.47 -0.99 -15.90
N ARG A 183 12.58 -0.09 -15.47
CA ARG A 183 12.54 0.50 -14.12
C ARG A 183 11.53 -0.17 -13.20
N LEU A 184 10.64 -1.02 -13.70
CA LEU A 184 9.78 -1.89 -12.90
C LEU A 184 10.39 -3.28 -12.79
N VAL A 185 10.59 -3.79 -11.57
CA VAL A 185 11.17 -5.11 -11.31
C VAL A 185 10.27 -5.91 -10.38
N PHE A 186 9.88 -7.09 -10.82
CA PHE A 186 9.21 -8.09 -9.98
C PHE A 186 10.24 -9.08 -9.43
N LYS A 187 10.23 -9.32 -8.12
CA LYS A 187 11.06 -10.31 -7.44
C LYS A 187 10.20 -11.24 -6.61
N ASP A 188 10.51 -12.52 -6.68
CA ASP A 188 9.92 -13.52 -5.82
C ASP A 188 10.92 -13.88 -4.71
N CYS A 189 10.42 -13.95 -3.49
CA CYS A 189 11.10 -14.51 -2.33
C CYS A 189 10.35 -15.77 -1.90
N GLU A 190 11.12 -16.82 -1.64
CA GLU A 190 10.66 -18.05 -0.99
C GLU A 190 10.64 -17.85 0.53
#